data_AF-W4LUZ2-F1
#
_entry.id   AF-W4LUZ2-F1
#
_cell.length_a   1.000
_cell.length_b   1.000
_cell.length_c   1.000
_cell.angle_alpha   90.00
_cell.angle_beta   90.00
_cell.angle_gamma   90.00
#
_symmetry.space_group_name_H-M   'P 1'
#
loop_
_entity.id
_entity.type
_entity.pdbx_description
1 polymer ?
#
loop_
_entity_poly.entity_id
_entity_poly.type
_entity_poly.pdbx_seq_one_letter_code
_entity_poly.pdbx_strand_id
1 'polypeptide(L)'
;MAYRVGVDIGGTFTDFCAFNEDTNDLYTLKVLSRPDEPGAEVIEGLEQLETRFGILPSQIHYFTHGTTVGVNTVIQRKGITLGLITTEHFVDVLEVARLKMPDPYDLHSKRPDPLISKDRVFPVRERMNADGSVDTPVDPESVSAAVDHARAAGVEGLVIALINAYRNPAHEHEIQDLIHRLAPDMLVYCATNVWSIIREYERTITAVIHGYVQPRVSHYLTSLQKALRALHVPADPFVTKSNGGVMRAELGKTACAQMLLSGTASGVIGASFMARLSGFEKTMSLDIGGTSADVAFIENGMPQYGLGEMIGEFPIYIPTVAVTSIGAGGGSIAWVDDLGVLKVGPESAGSIPGPACYGHGGTRPTITDAFVVLGFIGGSDLGYNTIQVDAERACTAVESLSTRLNLSVVDTAEAMVNIA
;
A
#
# COMPACT_ATOMS: atom_id res chain seq x y z
N MET A 1 -32.50 -10.39 6.49
CA MET A 1 -31.52 -10.26 5.40
C MET A 1 -30.37 -9.45 5.92
N ALA A 2 -29.30 -10.14 6.29
CA ALA A 2 -28.06 -9.50 6.68
C ALA A 2 -27.04 -9.67 5.56
N TYR A 3 -26.56 -8.54 5.04
CA TYR A 3 -25.51 -8.51 4.03
C TYR A 3 -24.16 -8.23 4.68
N ARG A 4 -23.14 -8.95 4.21
CA ARG A 4 -21.73 -8.58 4.43
C ARG A 4 -21.21 -7.90 3.17
N VAL A 5 -20.65 -6.72 3.32
CA VAL A 5 -20.06 -5.98 2.20
C VAL A 5 -18.55 -5.84 2.41
N GLY A 6 -17.78 -6.32 1.42
CA GLY A 6 -16.36 -6.09 1.29
C GLY A 6 -16.09 -5.08 0.18
N VAL A 7 -15.21 -4.11 0.45
CA VAL A 7 -14.82 -3.08 -0.52
C VAL A 7 -13.31 -2.98 -0.61
N ASP A 8 -12.76 -3.08 -1.82
CA ASP A 8 -11.35 -2.83 -2.09
C ASP A 8 -11.20 -1.61 -3.00
N ILE A 9 -10.53 -0.57 -2.50
CA ILE A 9 -10.31 0.67 -3.26
C ILE A 9 -8.92 0.62 -3.90
N GLY A 10 -8.92 0.26 -5.18
CA GLY A 10 -7.76 0.33 -6.05
C GLY A 10 -7.54 1.73 -6.63
N GLY A 11 -6.47 1.87 -7.43
CA GLY A 11 -6.11 3.15 -8.06
C GLY A 11 -7.09 3.61 -9.15
N THR A 12 -7.65 2.67 -9.91
CA THR A 12 -8.56 2.98 -11.04
C THR A 12 -10.02 2.69 -10.69
N PHE A 13 -10.27 1.57 -10.02
CA PHE A 13 -11.60 1.11 -9.69
C PHE A 13 -11.70 0.72 -8.23
N THR A 14 -12.92 0.82 -7.71
CA THR A 14 -13.32 0.31 -6.42
C THR A 14 -14.22 -0.91 -6.62
N ASP A 15 -13.81 -2.03 -6.04
CA ASP A 15 -14.47 -3.31 -6.16
C ASP A 15 -15.32 -3.59 -4.92
N PHE A 16 -16.60 -3.89 -5.14
CA PHE A 16 -17.58 -4.24 -4.12
C PHE A 16 -17.97 -5.71 -4.24
N CYS A 17 -18.11 -6.35 -3.09
CA CYS A 17 -18.61 -7.70 -2.96
C CYS A 17 -19.64 -7.75 -1.82
N ALA A 18 -20.90 -7.98 -2.16
CA ALA A 18 -22.00 -8.12 -1.20
C ALA A 18 -22.40 -9.60 -1.11
N PHE A 19 -22.30 -10.17 0.09
CA PHE A 19 -22.66 -11.55 0.39
C PHE A 19 -23.93 -11.58 1.23
N ASN A 20 -24.95 -12.30 0.75
CA ASN A 20 -26.19 -12.54 1.47
C ASN A 20 -26.04 -13.76 2.39
N GLU A 21 -26.07 -13.56 3.71
CA GLU A 21 -25.91 -14.66 4.67
C GLU A 21 -27.07 -15.67 4.66
N ASP A 22 -28.26 -15.26 4.22
CA ASP A 22 -29.45 -16.11 4.24
C ASP A 22 -29.49 -17.05 3.01
N THR A 23 -29.07 -16.55 1.84
CA THR A 23 -29.16 -17.29 0.56
C THR A 23 -27.83 -17.82 0.05
N ASN A 24 -26.70 -17.32 0.57
CA ASN A 24 -25.35 -17.47 0.04
C ASN A 24 -25.13 -16.84 -1.35
N ASP A 25 -26.02 -15.94 -1.78
CA ASP A 25 -25.82 -15.20 -3.02
C ASP A 25 -24.66 -14.20 -2.89
N LEU A 26 -23.91 -14.06 -3.98
CA LEU A 26 -22.82 -13.11 -4.11
C LEU A 26 -23.14 -12.11 -5.21
N TYR A 27 -23.06 -10.82 -4.88
CA TYR A 27 -23.24 -9.72 -5.81
C TYR A 27 -21.95 -8.92 -5.89
N THR A 28 -21.47 -8.68 -7.10
CA THR A 28 -20.27 -7.86 -7.34
C THR A 28 -20.62 -6.61 -8.11
N LEU A 29 -19.91 -5.54 -7.78
CA LEU A 29 -20.06 -4.23 -8.39
C LEU A 29 -18.69 -3.59 -8.51
N LYS A 30 -18.48 -2.81 -9.57
CA LYS A 30 -17.26 -2.04 -9.80
C LYS A 30 -17.65 -0.60 -10.12
N VAL A 31 -17.07 0.35 -9.40
CA VAL A 31 -17.25 1.79 -9.62
C VAL A 31 -15.91 2.47 -9.81
N LEU A 32 -15.90 3.68 -10.36
CA LEU A 32 -14.66 4.44 -10.55
C LEU A 32 -14.14 4.94 -9.19
N SER A 33 -12.83 4.82 -8.97
CA SER A 33 -12.19 5.40 -7.78
C SER A 33 -12.18 6.93 -7.88
N ARG A 34 -12.41 7.62 -6.74
CA ARG A 34 -12.47 9.09 -6.65
C ARG A 34 -11.36 9.64 -5.75
N PRO A 35 -10.10 9.69 -6.24
CA PRO A 35 -8.98 10.21 -5.44
C PRO A 35 -9.09 11.71 -5.11
N ASP A 36 -9.92 12.45 -5.87
CA ASP A 36 -10.30 13.84 -5.66
C ASP A 36 -11.23 14.03 -4.46
N GLU A 37 -12.10 13.04 -4.19
CA GLU A 37 -13.11 13.08 -3.14
C GLU A 37 -13.19 11.74 -2.40
N PRO A 38 -12.22 11.41 -1.53
CA PRO A 38 -12.14 10.10 -0.88
C PRO A 38 -13.40 9.76 -0.07
N GLY A 39 -14.03 8.64 -0.40
CA GLY A 39 -15.27 8.16 0.20
C GLY A 39 -16.50 8.36 -0.70
N ALA A 40 -16.42 9.18 -1.75
CA ALA A 40 -17.50 9.32 -2.74
C ALA A 40 -17.74 8.00 -3.50
N GLU A 41 -16.67 7.25 -3.80
CA GLU A 41 -16.72 5.91 -4.40
C GLU A 41 -17.50 4.91 -3.53
N VAL A 42 -17.45 5.09 -2.20
CA VAL A 42 -18.22 4.25 -1.27
C VAL A 42 -19.70 4.57 -1.34
N ILE A 43 -20.04 5.85 -1.43
CA ILE A 43 -21.43 6.33 -1.55
C ILE A 43 -22.04 5.83 -2.86
N GLU A 44 -21.36 6.10 -3.99
CA GLU A 44 -21.80 5.67 -5.32
C GLU A 44 -21.99 4.15 -5.39
N GLY A 45 -21.04 3.38 -4.84
CA GLY A 45 -21.15 1.93 -4.83
C GLY A 45 -22.32 1.41 -4.02
N LEU A 46 -22.62 2.02 -2.87
CA LEU A 46 -23.80 1.66 -2.06
C LEU A 46 -25.12 2.00 -2.77
N GLU A 47 -25.21 3.17 -3.41
CA GLU A 47 -26.38 3.56 -4.22
C GLU A 47 -26.60 2.61 -5.40
N GLN A 48 -25.52 2.17 -6.04
CA GLN A 48 -25.60 1.18 -7.13
C GLN A 48 -25.97 -0.22 -6.63
N LEU A 49 -25.53 -0.65 -5.44
CA LEU A 49 -25.98 -1.90 -4.84
C LEU A 49 -27.49 -1.88 -4.57
N GLU A 50 -28.02 -0.76 -4.10
CA GLU A 50 -29.46 -0.56 -3.92
C GLU A 50 -30.19 -0.58 -5.27
N THR A 51 -29.75 0.23 -6.23
CA THR A 51 -30.44 0.39 -7.52
C THR A 51 -30.44 -0.89 -8.35
N ARG A 52 -29.31 -1.63 -8.36
CA ARG A 52 -29.11 -2.80 -9.23
C ARG A 52 -29.60 -4.10 -8.61
N PHE A 53 -29.47 -4.24 -7.29
CA PHE A 53 -29.72 -5.50 -6.58
C PHE A 53 -30.77 -5.40 -5.48
N GLY A 54 -31.31 -4.20 -5.20
CA GLY A 54 -32.28 -3.98 -4.14
C GLY A 54 -31.70 -4.09 -2.73
N ILE A 55 -30.38 -3.98 -2.59
CA ILE A 55 -29.68 -4.11 -1.30
C ILE A 55 -29.68 -2.76 -0.61
N LEU A 56 -30.53 -2.59 0.40
CA LEU A 56 -30.62 -1.34 1.15
C LEU A 56 -29.42 -1.19 2.09
N PRO A 57 -28.84 0.02 2.24
CA PRO A 57 -27.75 0.27 3.20
C PRO A 57 -28.05 -0.21 4.63
N SER A 58 -29.32 -0.10 5.06
CA SER A 58 -29.80 -0.54 6.37
C SER A 58 -29.69 -2.06 6.62
N GLN A 59 -29.52 -2.87 5.57
CA GLN A 59 -29.39 -4.33 5.64
C GLN A 59 -27.92 -4.79 5.73
N ILE A 60 -26.96 -3.86 5.65
CA ILE A 60 -25.52 -4.16 5.71
C ILE A 60 -25.07 -4.20 7.17
N HIS A 61 -24.97 -5.41 7.73
CA HIS A 61 -24.60 -5.62 9.14
C HIS A 61 -23.10 -5.90 9.35
N TYR A 62 -22.35 -6.12 8.27
CA TYR A 62 -20.89 -6.22 8.30
C TYR A 62 -20.31 -5.46 7.11
N PHE A 63 -19.35 -4.58 7.38
CA PHE A 63 -18.66 -3.81 6.36
C PHE A 63 -17.15 -3.94 6.57
N THR A 64 -16.41 -4.38 5.56
CA THR A 64 -14.95 -4.45 5.60
C THR A 64 -14.33 -3.77 4.41
N HIS A 65 -13.19 -3.13 4.61
CA HIS A 65 -12.59 -2.27 3.61
C HIS A 65 -11.07 -2.41 3.52
N GLY A 66 -10.57 -2.66 2.31
CA GLY A 66 -9.15 -2.56 1.95
C GLY A 66 -8.86 -1.23 1.28
N THR A 67 -7.78 -0.57 1.69
CA THR A 67 -7.37 0.73 1.12
C THR A 67 -5.90 0.80 0.82
N THR A 68 -5.59 1.47 -0.29
CA THR A 68 -4.22 1.77 -0.73
C THR A 68 -3.76 3.16 -0.30
N VAL A 69 -4.56 3.94 0.44
CA VAL A 69 -4.24 5.32 0.85
C VAL A 69 -2.89 5.40 1.57
N GLY A 70 -2.62 4.48 2.51
CA GLY A 70 -1.37 4.48 3.27
C GLY A 70 -0.15 4.20 2.39
N VAL A 71 -0.20 3.16 1.56
CA VAL A 71 0.90 2.78 0.65
C VAL A 71 1.17 3.89 -0.37
N ASN A 72 0.12 4.41 -1.00
CA ASN A 72 0.25 5.50 -1.98
C ASN A 72 0.85 6.76 -1.36
N THR A 73 0.60 7.02 -0.08
CA THR A 73 1.19 8.17 0.64
C THR A 73 2.71 8.05 0.76
N VAL A 74 3.21 6.83 1.04
CA VAL A 74 4.66 6.55 1.09
C VAL A 74 5.27 6.62 -0.30
N ILE A 75 4.69 5.92 -1.28
CA ILE A 75 5.20 5.86 -2.66
C ILE A 75 5.28 7.26 -3.28
N GLN A 76 4.23 8.07 -3.11
CA GLN A 76 4.19 9.42 -3.67
C GLN A 76 4.93 10.46 -2.81
N ARG A 77 5.49 10.06 -1.66
CA ARG A 77 6.12 10.96 -0.68
C ARG A 77 5.24 12.16 -0.32
N LYS A 78 3.95 11.90 -0.05
CA LYS A 78 2.92 12.91 0.31
C LYS A 78 2.46 12.83 1.77
N GLY A 79 3.28 12.23 2.63
CA GLY A 79 3.04 12.21 4.07
C GLY A 79 3.38 13.54 4.72
N ILE A 80 3.14 13.63 6.03
CA ILE A 80 3.47 14.83 6.81
C ILE A 80 4.98 14.99 6.99
N THR A 81 5.43 16.22 7.21
CA THR A 81 6.82 16.54 7.53
C THR A 81 7.16 16.04 8.92
N LEU A 82 7.91 14.94 9.01
CA LEU A 82 8.32 14.36 10.29
C LEU A 82 9.72 14.79 10.72
N GLY A 83 9.92 14.82 12.03
CA GLY A 83 11.22 14.76 12.69
C GLY A 83 11.36 13.50 13.55
N LEU A 84 12.60 13.12 13.86
CA LEU A 84 12.94 11.96 14.67
C LEU A 84 13.68 12.39 15.93
N ILE A 85 13.22 11.95 17.08
CA ILE A 85 13.95 12.01 18.34
C ILE A 85 14.63 10.66 18.57
N THR A 86 15.94 10.69 18.77
CA THR A 86 16.73 9.51 19.13
C THR A 86 17.52 9.73 20.39
N THR A 87 17.94 8.64 21.03
CA THR A 87 19.02 8.66 22.02
C THR A 87 20.24 9.42 21.46
N GLU A 88 20.87 10.25 22.29
CA GLU A 88 22.11 10.96 21.93
C GLU A 88 23.16 9.99 21.33
N HIS A 89 23.84 10.43 20.28
CA HIS A 89 24.81 9.65 19.48
C HIS A 89 24.22 8.55 18.58
N PHE A 90 22.89 8.39 18.49
CA PHE A 90 22.23 7.46 17.56
C PHE A 90 21.49 8.17 16.40
N VAL A 91 21.85 9.43 16.14
CA VAL A 91 21.17 10.32 15.16
C VAL A 91 21.28 9.87 13.71
N ASP A 92 22.25 9.01 13.38
CA ASP A 92 22.47 8.53 12.01
C ASP A 92 21.73 7.21 11.70
N VAL A 93 20.82 6.75 12.58
CA VAL A 93 20.17 5.42 12.44
C VAL A 93 19.47 5.21 11.09
N LEU A 94 18.77 6.22 10.57
CA LEU A 94 18.08 6.14 9.28
C LEU A 94 19.03 6.22 8.08
N GLU A 95 20.08 7.03 8.19
CA GLU A 95 21.09 7.19 7.14
C GLU A 95 21.99 5.95 7.02
N VAL A 96 22.40 5.39 8.16
CA VAL A 96 23.22 4.18 8.22
C VAL A 96 22.44 2.98 7.74
N ALA A 97 21.15 2.84 8.10
CA ALA A 97 20.25 1.75 7.66
C ALA A 97 20.91 0.36 7.67
N ARG A 98 21.68 0.07 8.74
CA ARG A 98 22.48 -1.16 8.91
C ARG A 98 23.46 -1.48 7.77
N LEU A 99 23.80 -0.47 6.95
CA LEU A 99 24.61 -0.58 5.74
C LEU A 99 24.06 -1.57 4.70
N LYS A 100 22.77 -1.90 4.78
CA LYS A 100 22.13 -2.80 3.82
C LYS A 100 21.83 -2.03 2.53
N MET A 101 22.38 -2.50 1.41
CA MET A 101 22.14 -1.95 0.08
C MET A 101 20.96 -2.67 -0.60
N PRO A 102 20.13 -1.97 -1.40
CA PRO A 102 19.04 -2.60 -2.14
C PRO A 102 19.53 -3.71 -3.09
N ASP A 103 20.57 -3.42 -3.87
CA ASP A 103 21.25 -4.39 -4.72
C ASP A 103 22.71 -4.53 -4.25
N PRO A 104 23.10 -5.66 -3.64
CA PRO A 104 24.48 -5.87 -3.17
C PRO A 104 25.47 -6.15 -4.31
N TYR A 105 25.00 -6.39 -5.54
CA TYR A 105 25.83 -6.68 -6.71
C TYR A 105 26.04 -5.46 -7.61
N ASP A 106 25.21 -4.43 -7.48
CA ASP A 106 25.39 -3.15 -8.18
C ASP A 106 26.23 -2.17 -7.35
N LEU A 107 27.43 -1.85 -7.85
CA LEU A 107 28.33 -0.86 -7.24
C LEU A 107 27.75 0.56 -7.22
N HIS A 108 26.76 0.84 -8.08
CA HIS A 108 26.05 2.11 -8.15
C HIS A 108 24.71 2.08 -7.40
N SER A 109 24.39 0.98 -6.70
CA SER A 109 23.18 0.88 -5.90
C SER A 109 23.16 2.02 -4.90
N LYS A 110 22.04 2.75 -4.86
CA LYS A 110 21.82 3.85 -3.90
C LYS A 110 20.59 3.52 -3.08
N ARG A 111 20.65 3.80 -1.79
CA ARG A 111 19.45 3.82 -0.94
C ARG A 111 18.55 5.00 -1.31
N PRO A 112 17.23 4.84 -1.14
CA PRO A 112 16.32 5.97 -1.25
C PRO A 112 16.68 7.03 -0.22
N ASP A 113 16.42 8.30 -0.56
CA ASP A 113 16.55 9.38 0.41
C ASP A 113 15.55 9.13 1.56
N PRO A 114 15.96 9.20 2.84
CA PRO A 114 15.09 8.89 3.97
C PRO A 114 13.82 9.74 4.03
N LEU A 115 12.73 9.20 4.61
CA LEU A 115 11.50 9.98 4.89
C LEU A 115 11.74 11.13 5.87
N ILE A 116 12.71 10.97 6.77
CA ILE A 116 13.21 11.99 7.69
C ILE A 116 14.68 12.19 7.37
N SER A 117 15.02 13.32 6.76
CA SER A 117 16.40 13.69 6.47
C SER A 117 17.15 14.07 7.75
N LYS A 118 18.48 13.96 7.72
CA LYS A 118 19.36 14.14 8.89
C LYS A 118 19.18 15.47 9.63
N ASP A 119 18.83 16.54 8.93
CA ASP A 119 18.54 17.87 9.51
C ASP A 119 17.29 17.89 10.42
N ARG A 120 16.43 16.87 10.33
CA ARG A 120 15.24 16.68 11.18
C ARG A 120 15.39 15.53 12.17
N VAL A 121 16.63 15.14 12.49
CA VAL A 121 16.92 14.16 13.54
C VAL A 121 17.53 14.87 14.75
N PHE A 122 16.86 14.78 15.89
CA PHE A 122 17.18 15.52 17.11
C PHE A 122 17.61 14.57 18.22
N PRO A 123 18.83 14.73 18.77
CA PRO A 123 19.27 13.92 19.89
C PRO A 123 18.61 14.38 21.20
N VAL A 124 18.21 13.42 22.03
CA VAL A 124 17.84 13.65 23.44
C VAL A 124 18.85 12.96 24.33
N ARG A 125 19.23 13.62 25.43
CA ARG A 125 20.13 13.08 26.44
C ARG A 125 19.33 12.17 27.36
N GLU A 126 19.34 10.88 27.06
CA GLU A 126 18.81 9.81 27.91
C GLU A 126 19.54 8.49 27.61
N ARG A 127 19.46 7.49 28.50
CA ARG A 127 19.96 6.15 28.20
C ARG A 127 19.27 5.07 29.03
N MET A 128 18.90 3.98 28.35
CA MET A 128 18.47 2.73 28.96
C MET A 128 19.44 1.58 28.67
N ASN A 129 19.70 0.78 29.68
CA ASN A 129 20.47 -0.46 29.58
C ASN A 129 19.65 -1.58 28.91
N ALA A 130 20.33 -2.63 28.46
CA ALA A 130 19.69 -3.76 27.79
C ALA A 130 18.73 -4.57 28.69
N ASP A 131 18.89 -4.47 30.00
CA ASP A 131 17.98 -5.04 31.01
C ASP A 131 16.76 -4.15 31.30
N GLY A 132 16.72 -2.92 30.75
CA GLY A 132 15.65 -1.95 30.94
C GLY A 132 15.86 -1.02 32.14
N SER A 133 16.98 -1.13 32.85
CA SER A 133 17.36 -0.18 33.89
C SER A 133 17.77 1.17 33.28
N VAL A 134 17.49 2.25 34.01
CA VAL A 134 17.87 3.60 33.62
C VAL A 134 19.37 3.78 33.90
N ASP A 135 20.12 4.15 32.87
CA ASP A 135 21.52 4.55 32.99
C ASP A 135 21.62 6.08 33.12
N THR A 136 21.00 6.79 32.19
CA THR A 136 20.92 8.26 32.18
C THR A 136 19.44 8.67 32.08
N PRO A 137 18.90 9.44 33.04
CA PRO A 137 17.50 9.88 32.98
C PRO A 137 17.26 10.83 31.79
N VAL A 138 15.99 11.03 31.41
CA VAL A 138 15.63 12.02 30.39
C VAL A 138 16.03 13.42 30.87
N ASP A 139 16.81 14.13 30.06
CA ASP A 139 17.11 15.55 30.27
C ASP A 139 16.05 16.45 29.62
N PRO A 140 15.21 17.16 30.41
CA PRO A 140 14.16 18.01 29.86
C PRO A 140 14.68 19.16 29.00
N GLU A 141 15.91 19.65 29.24
CA GLU A 141 16.48 20.74 28.44
C GLU A 141 16.79 20.27 27.01
N SER A 142 17.34 19.06 26.86
CA SER A 142 17.56 18.46 25.53
C SER A 142 16.25 18.20 24.78
N VAL A 143 15.17 17.83 25.48
CA VAL A 143 13.83 17.69 24.88
C VAL A 143 13.30 19.05 24.40
N SER A 144 13.44 20.10 25.21
CA SER A 144 13.04 21.46 24.82
C SER A 144 13.80 21.94 23.59
N ALA A 145 15.12 21.73 23.55
CA ALA A 145 15.95 22.09 22.39
C ALA A 145 15.54 21.31 21.13
N ALA A 146 15.24 20.01 21.26
CA ALA A 146 14.74 19.20 20.15
C ALA A 146 13.41 19.74 19.59
N VAL A 147 12.47 20.14 20.46
CA VAL A 147 11.18 20.74 20.06
C VAL A 147 11.38 22.08 19.35
N ASP A 148 12.28 22.94 19.84
CA ASP A 148 12.56 24.24 19.22
C ASP A 148 13.19 24.08 17.83
N HIS A 149 14.13 23.14 17.68
CA HIS A 149 14.70 22.80 16.37
C HIS A 149 13.65 22.20 15.42
N ALA A 150 12.77 21.33 15.92
CA ALA A 150 11.68 20.75 15.14
C ALA A 150 10.75 21.84 14.58
N ARG A 151 10.38 22.81 15.43
CA ARG A 151 9.57 23.98 15.02
C ARG A 151 10.28 24.82 13.97
N ALA A 152 11.57 25.11 14.17
CA ALA A 152 12.36 25.88 13.21
C ALA A 152 12.49 25.16 11.85
N ALA A 153 12.52 23.82 11.85
CA ALA A 153 12.56 22.98 10.66
C ALA A 153 11.18 22.73 10.02
N GLY A 154 10.09 23.30 10.55
CA GLY A 154 8.73 23.13 10.01
C GLY A 154 8.18 21.70 10.17
N VAL A 155 8.63 20.96 11.19
CA VAL A 155 8.15 19.62 11.50
C VAL A 155 6.70 19.66 11.99
N GLU A 156 5.84 18.85 11.40
CA GLU A 156 4.43 18.68 11.76
C GLU A 156 4.23 17.59 12.84
N GLY A 157 5.14 16.60 12.90
CA GLY A 157 5.10 15.52 13.89
C GLY A 157 6.46 14.91 14.22
N LEU A 158 6.59 14.39 15.44
CA LEU A 158 7.81 13.80 15.97
C LEU A 158 7.62 12.29 16.21
N VAL A 159 8.56 11.51 15.71
CA VAL A 159 8.72 10.10 16.09
C VAL A 159 9.76 10.04 17.21
N ILE A 160 9.48 9.31 18.29
CA ILE A 160 10.44 9.08 19.37
C ILE A 160 10.88 7.62 19.30
N ALA A 161 12.16 7.37 19.06
CA ALA A 161 12.71 6.02 18.97
C ALA A 161 14.03 5.92 19.75
N LEU A 162 13.95 5.46 20.99
CA LEU A 162 15.09 5.42 21.90
C LEU A 162 15.69 4.02 21.99
N ILE A 163 16.99 3.93 22.25
CA ILE A 163 17.69 2.66 22.41
C ILE A 163 17.13 1.91 23.64
N ASN A 164 16.87 0.62 23.47
CA ASN A 164 16.29 -0.28 24.48
C ASN A 164 14.86 0.07 24.96
N ALA A 165 14.17 1.02 24.34
CA ALA A 165 12.78 1.37 24.70
C ALA A 165 11.81 0.18 24.60
N TYR A 166 12.07 -0.79 23.72
CA TYR A 166 11.28 -2.02 23.61
C TYR A 166 11.23 -2.84 24.91
N ARG A 167 12.27 -2.70 25.76
CA ARG A 167 12.37 -3.35 27.06
C ARG A 167 11.67 -2.52 28.14
N ASN A 168 11.82 -1.20 28.09
CA ASN A 168 11.19 -0.28 29.02
C ASN A 168 10.82 1.03 28.27
N PRO A 169 9.52 1.29 28.01
CA PRO A 169 9.11 2.44 27.20
C PRO A 169 9.06 3.76 27.99
N ALA A 170 9.42 3.77 29.27
CA ALA A 170 9.18 4.90 30.17
C ALA A 170 9.74 6.23 29.64
N HIS A 171 10.98 6.25 29.10
CA HIS A 171 11.55 7.48 28.55
C HIS A 171 10.85 7.95 27.27
N GLU A 172 10.37 7.04 26.41
CA GLU A 172 9.59 7.46 25.22
C GLU A 172 8.29 8.15 25.63
N HIS A 173 7.60 7.62 26.64
CA HIS A 173 6.36 8.20 27.17
C HIS A 173 6.61 9.51 27.94
N GLU A 174 7.68 9.58 28.72
CA GLU A 174 8.07 10.82 29.44
C GLU A 174 8.39 11.96 28.46
N ILE A 175 9.15 11.67 27.41
CA ILE A 175 9.43 12.65 26.35
C ILE A 175 8.15 13.06 25.62
N GLN A 176 7.26 12.10 25.31
CA GLN A 176 5.96 12.42 24.70
C GLN A 176 5.15 13.38 25.58
N ASP A 177 5.06 13.13 26.89
CA ASP A 177 4.35 13.99 27.82
C ASP A 177 4.98 15.39 27.93
N LEU A 178 6.31 15.49 27.88
CA LEU A 178 7.02 16.76 27.80
C LEU A 178 6.68 17.53 26.52
N ILE A 179 6.70 16.86 25.36
CA ILE A 179 6.38 17.48 24.07
C ILE A 179 4.93 17.95 24.06
N HIS A 180 3.96 17.17 24.56
CA HIS A 180 2.56 17.59 24.65
C HIS A 180 2.38 18.87 25.48
N ARG A 181 3.23 19.10 26.51
CA ARG A 181 3.22 20.36 27.28
C ARG A 181 3.87 21.52 26.52
N LEU A 182 4.96 21.27 25.80
CA LEU A 182 5.74 22.30 25.11
C LEU A 182 5.15 22.71 23.76
N ALA A 183 4.57 21.76 23.03
CA ALA A 183 4.06 21.86 21.67
C ALA A 183 2.79 21.01 21.50
N PRO A 184 1.65 21.44 22.07
CA PRO A 184 0.41 20.65 22.08
C PRO A 184 -0.17 20.36 20.69
N ASP A 185 0.17 21.17 19.69
CA ASP A 185 -0.30 21.01 18.30
C ASP A 185 0.55 20.01 17.50
N MET A 186 1.70 19.57 18.03
CA MET A 186 2.62 18.68 17.32
C MET A 186 2.22 17.22 17.56
N LEU A 187 2.14 16.45 16.48
CA LEU A 187 1.83 15.02 16.57
C LEU A 187 3.03 14.25 17.13
N VAL A 188 2.81 13.29 18.03
CA VAL A 188 3.90 12.53 18.67
C VAL A 188 3.66 11.03 18.59
N TYR A 189 4.65 10.30 18.08
CA TYR A 189 4.59 8.85 17.90
C TYR A 189 5.75 8.16 18.62
N CYS A 190 5.47 7.49 19.74
CA CYS A 190 6.45 6.61 20.38
C CYS A 190 6.61 5.32 19.56
N ALA A 191 7.83 4.96 19.19
CA ALA A 191 8.08 3.78 18.37
C ALA A 191 7.66 2.48 19.06
N THR A 192 7.72 2.43 20.40
CA THR A 192 7.20 1.32 21.21
C THR A 192 5.68 1.14 21.13
N ASN A 193 4.92 2.22 20.95
CA ASN A 193 3.47 2.16 20.78
C ASN A 193 3.07 1.68 19.38
N VAL A 194 3.94 1.91 18.37
CA VAL A 194 3.73 1.43 17.00
C VAL A 194 4.10 -0.05 16.90
N TRP A 195 5.35 -0.39 17.24
CA TRP A 195 5.86 -1.76 17.13
C TRP A 195 7.08 -1.98 18.04
N SER A 196 6.86 -2.64 19.17
CA SER A 196 7.91 -2.88 20.17
C SER A 196 8.77 -4.11 19.84
N ILE A 197 9.88 -3.88 19.13
CA ILE A 197 10.91 -4.91 18.83
C ILE A 197 12.31 -4.43 19.19
N ILE A 198 13.23 -5.36 19.45
CA ILE A 198 14.60 -5.07 19.91
C ILE A 198 15.41 -4.17 18.97
N ARG A 199 15.35 -4.44 17.67
CA ARG A 199 16.25 -3.83 16.68
C ARG A 199 15.90 -2.37 16.41
N GLU A 200 16.89 -1.49 16.52
CA GLU A 200 16.71 -0.05 16.49
C GLU A 200 16.27 0.45 15.10
N TYR A 201 16.97 0.08 14.03
CA TYR A 201 16.61 0.53 12.69
C TYR A 201 15.21 0.04 12.30
N GLU A 202 14.94 -1.26 12.44
CA GLU A 202 13.66 -1.87 12.09
C GLU A 202 12.47 -1.27 12.87
N ARG A 203 12.66 -0.99 14.17
CA ARG A 203 11.65 -0.32 15.00
C ARG A 203 11.46 1.13 14.55
N THR A 204 12.54 1.88 14.37
CA THR A 204 12.50 3.29 13.99
C THR A 204 11.85 3.48 12.62
N ILE A 205 12.28 2.76 11.57
CA ILE A 205 11.70 2.93 10.23
C ILE A 205 10.20 2.57 10.21
N THR A 206 9.79 1.55 10.97
CA THR A 206 8.36 1.18 11.10
C THR A 206 7.55 2.31 11.76
N ALA A 207 8.09 2.93 12.81
CA ALA A 207 7.47 4.08 13.48
C ALA A 207 7.46 5.35 12.60
N VAL A 208 8.50 5.55 11.80
CA VAL A 208 8.58 6.63 10.81
C VAL A 208 7.51 6.46 9.74
N ILE A 209 7.41 5.28 9.11
CA ILE A 209 6.36 5.00 8.12
C ILE A 209 4.97 5.20 8.74
N HIS A 210 4.75 4.74 9.98
CA HIS A 210 3.52 4.95 10.71
C HIS A 210 3.18 6.44 10.83
N GLY A 211 4.04 7.23 11.46
CA GLY A 211 3.78 8.66 11.69
C GLY A 211 3.62 9.45 10.39
N TYR A 212 4.31 9.02 9.33
CA TYR A 212 4.32 9.71 8.04
C TYR A 212 2.94 9.67 7.36
N VAL A 213 2.22 8.56 7.53
CA VAL A 213 0.92 8.32 6.86
C VAL A 213 -0.29 8.48 7.78
N GLN A 214 -0.09 8.40 9.10
CA GLN A 214 -1.19 8.32 10.08
C GLN A 214 -2.22 9.45 9.95
N PRO A 215 -1.87 10.73 9.76
CA PRO A 215 -2.87 11.80 9.69
C PRO A 215 -3.81 11.64 8.50
N ARG A 216 -3.25 11.27 7.34
CA ARG A 216 -4.01 11.06 6.11
C ARG A 216 -4.91 9.83 6.21
N VAL A 217 -4.40 8.74 6.78
CA VAL A 217 -5.21 7.53 7.04
C VAL A 217 -6.33 7.82 8.04
N SER A 218 -6.03 8.55 9.12
CA SER A 218 -7.01 8.92 10.14
C SER A 218 -8.14 9.79 9.55
N HIS A 219 -7.79 10.78 8.73
CA HIS A 219 -8.76 11.60 8.01
C HIS A 219 -9.65 10.74 7.10
N TYR A 220 -9.03 9.88 6.28
CA TYR A 220 -9.74 8.99 5.37
C TYR A 220 -10.74 8.06 6.10
N LEU A 221 -10.30 7.36 7.14
CA LEU A 221 -11.16 6.45 7.90
C LEU A 221 -12.28 7.19 8.64
N THR A 222 -12.03 8.43 9.08
CA THR A 222 -13.06 9.29 9.65
C THR A 222 -14.11 9.68 8.60
N SER A 223 -13.70 10.03 7.39
CA SER A 223 -14.61 10.33 6.27
C SER A 223 -15.44 9.11 5.88
N LEU A 224 -14.82 7.92 5.79
CA LEU A 224 -15.52 6.66 5.53
C LEU A 224 -16.60 6.38 6.58
N GLN A 225 -16.27 6.48 7.88
CA GLN A 225 -17.24 6.27 8.95
C GLN A 225 -18.40 7.28 8.89
N LYS A 226 -18.12 8.55 8.55
CA LYS A 226 -19.17 9.56 8.37
C LYS A 226 -20.08 9.24 7.20
N ALA A 227 -19.52 8.83 6.06
CA ALA A 227 -20.28 8.46 4.87
C ALA A 227 -21.22 7.28 5.14
N LEU A 228 -20.72 6.21 5.76
CA LEU A 228 -21.54 5.04 6.12
C LEU A 228 -22.70 5.39 7.06
N ARG A 229 -22.44 6.26 8.06
CA ARG A 229 -23.49 6.74 8.97
C ARG A 229 -24.53 7.61 8.26
N ALA A 230 -24.11 8.48 7.35
CA ALA A 230 -25.02 9.33 6.58
C ALA A 230 -25.97 8.50 5.69
N LEU A 231 -25.48 7.36 5.20
CA LEU A 231 -26.27 6.39 4.41
C LEU A 231 -27.06 5.40 5.26
N HIS A 232 -27.08 5.55 6.59
CA HIS A 232 -27.79 4.65 7.50
C HIS A 232 -27.32 3.18 7.47
N VAL A 233 -26.05 2.95 7.13
CA VAL A 233 -25.42 1.63 7.32
C VAL A 233 -25.22 1.38 8.82
N PRO A 234 -25.82 0.33 9.40
CA PRO A 234 -25.74 0.09 10.85
C PRO A 234 -24.38 -0.47 11.30
N ALA A 235 -23.58 -1.02 10.39
CA ALA A 235 -22.29 -1.63 10.71
C ALA A 235 -21.20 -0.58 11.00
N ASP A 236 -20.41 -0.82 12.06
CA ASP A 236 -19.11 -0.17 12.20
C ASP A 236 -18.13 -0.79 11.18
N PRO A 237 -17.42 0.02 10.37
CA PRO A 237 -16.52 -0.51 9.37
C PRO A 237 -15.28 -1.17 9.98
N PHE A 238 -14.89 -2.28 9.38
CA PHE A 238 -13.60 -2.92 9.56
C PHE A 238 -12.64 -2.52 8.42
N VAL A 239 -11.36 -2.55 8.72
CA VAL A 239 -10.27 -2.45 7.74
C VAL A 239 -9.44 -3.71 7.74
N THR A 240 -8.98 -4.12 6.57
CA THR A 240 -8.09 -5.27 6.43
C THR A 240 -6.68 -4.94 6.93
N LYS A 241 -5.99 -5.96 7.42
CA LYS A 241 -4.63 -5.86 7.95
C LYS A 241 -3.63 -6.54 7.03
N SER A 242 -2.38 -6.11 7.08
CA SER A 242 -1.25 -6.73 6.36
C SER A 242 -1.08 -8.21 6.72
N ASN A 243 -1.49 -8.64 7.93
CA ASN A 243 -1.43 -10.04 8.35
C ASN A 243 -2.65 -10.89 7.90
N GLY A 244 -3.51 -10.35 7.03
CA GLY A 244 -4.70 -11.02 6.52
C GLY A 244 -5.91 -11.03 7.47
N GLY A 245 -5.78 -10.46 8.66
CA GLY A 245 -6.90 -10.24 9.58
C GLY A 245 -7.65 -8.94 9.29
N VAL A 246 -8.57 -8.59 10.19
CA VAL A 246 -9.29 -7.31 10.16
C VAL A 246 -9.19 -6.60 11.51
N MET A 247 -9.38 -5.28 11.52
CA MET A 247 -9.55 -4.47 12.73
C MET A 247 -10.63 -3.42 12.51
N ARG A 248 -11.20 -2.87 13.59
CA ARG A 248 -12.15 -1.75 13.47
C ARG A 248 -11.44 -0.55 12.82
N ALA A 249 -12.13 0.18 11.94
CA ALA A 249 -11.60 1.40 11.32
C ALA A 249 -11.19 2.44 12.37
N GLU A 250 -11.86 2.48 13.53
CA GLU A 250 -11.49 3.35 14.65
C GLU A 250 -10.06 3.07 15.15
N LEU A 251 -9.71 1.79 15.32
CA LEU A 251 -8.35 1.41 15.68
C LEU A 251 -7.38 1.69 14.53
N GLY A 252 -7.81 1.53 13.28
CA GLY A 252 -7.01 1.84 12.09
C GLY A 252 -6.53 3.30 12.02
N LYS A 253 -7.26 4.24 12.64
CA LYS A 253 -6.83 5.64 12.73
C LYS A 253 -5.53 5.80 13.51
N THR A 254 -5.28 4.98 14.51
CA THR A 254 -4.09 5.07 15.39
C THR A 254 -3.13 3.89 15.24
N ALA A 255 -3.52 2.83 14.53
CA ALA A 255 -2.72 1.63 14.27
C ALA A 255 -2.48 1.39 12.77
N CYS A 256 -2.39 2.47 11.97
CA CYS A 256 -2.39 2.42 10.50
C CYS A 256 -1.23 1.64 9.87
N ALA A 257 -0.10 1.49 10.57
CA ALA A 257 1.02 0.68 10.08
C ALA A 257 0.62 -0.79 9.80
N GLN A 258 -0.37 -1.31 10.53
CA GLN A 258 -0.84 -2.69 10.38
C GLN A 258 -1.74 -2.92 9.15
N MET A 259 -2.12 -1.88 8.40
CA MET A 259 -3.02 -1.98 7.25
C MET A 259 -2.38 -1.54 5.93
N LEU A 260 -1.09 -1.19 5.92
CA LEU A 260 -0.46 -0.67 4.71
C LEU A 260 -0.43 -1.72 3.60
N LEU A 261 -0.06 -2.96 3.89
CA LEU A 261 -0.01 -4.03 2.89
C LEU A 261 -1.26 -4.91 2.91
N SER A 262 -2.43 -4.30 3.16
CA SER A 262 -3.68 -5.03 3.41
C SER A 262 -4.41 -5.50 2.15
N GLY A 263 -4.25 -4.79 1.02
CA GLY A 263 -4.90 -5.15 -0.26
C GLY A 263 -4.44 -6.51 -0.77
N THR A 264 -3.14 -6.64 -1.04
CA THR A 264 -2.53 -7.90 -1.49
C THR A 264 -2.74 -9.04 -0.49
N ALA A 265 -2.62 -8.75 0.81
CA ALA A 265 -2.91 -9.74 1.85
C ALA A 265 -4.35 -10.29 1.77
N SER A 266 -5.33 -9.44 1.49
CA SER A 266 -6.75 -9.84 1.41
C SER A 266 -7.00 -10.78 0.22
N GLY A 267 -6.37 -10.51 -0.94
CA GLY A 267 -6.43 -11.38 -2.11
C GLY A 267 -5.89 -12.78 -1.81
N VAL A 268 -4.74 -12.88 -1.15
CA VAL A 268 -4.15 -14.17 -0.76
C VAL A 268 -5.00 -14.90 0.28
N ILE A 269 -5.63 -14.18 1.21
CA ILE A 269 -6.57 -14.79 2.18
C ILE A 269 -7.78 -15.37 1.47
N GLY A 270 -8.33 -14.66 0.48
CA GLY A 270 -9.40 -15.17 -0.40
C GLY A 270 -8.96 -16.41 -1.17
N ALA A 271 -7.79 -16.37 -1.80
CA ALA A 271 -7.21 -17.52 -2.50
C ALA A 271 -6.98 -18.71 -1.56
N SER A 272 -6.52 -18.47 -0.33
CA SER A 272 -6.32 -19.50 0.70
C SER A 272 -7.64 -20.15 1.11
N PHE A 273 -8.70 -19.35 1.24
CA PHE A 273 -10.05 -19.86 1.48
C PHE A 273 -10.54 -20.75 0.34
N MET A 274 -10.37 -20.31 -0.92
CA MET A 274 -10.75 -21.10 -2.09
C MET A 274 -9.93 -22.38 -2.24
N ALA A 275 -8.63 -22.34 -1.93
CA ALA A 275 -7.76 -23.52 -1.95
C ALA A 275 -8.25 -24.59 -0.96
N ARG A 276 -8.63 -24.19 0.27
CA ARG A 276 -9.20 -25.10 1.26
C ARG A 276 -10.51 -25.72 0.79
N LEU A 277 -11.43 -24.91 0.25
CA LEU A 277 -12.70 -25.39 -0.27
C LEU A 277 -12.53 -26.37 -1.44
N SER A 278 -11.50 -26.15 -2.25
CA SER A 278 -11.20 -26.98 -3.43
C SER A 278 -10.37 -28.23 -3.09
N GLY A 279 -9.93 -28.40 -1.84
CA GLY A 279 -9.11 -29.54 -1.42
C GLY A 279 -7.65 -29.49 -1.91
N PHE A 280 -7.13 -28.31 -2.26
CA PHE A 280 -5.73 -28.15 -2.66
C PHE A 280 -4.86 -27.74 -1.47
N GLU A 281 -3.87 -28.56 -1.13
CA GLU A 281 -2.95 -28.29 -0.03
C GLU A 281 -1.84 -27.31 -0.41
N LYS A 282 -1.38 -27.32 -1.66
CA LYS A 282 -0.30 -26.45 -2.14
C LYS A 282 -0.75 -25.70 -3.37
N THR A 283 -0.89 -24.39 -3.22
CA THR A 283 -1.34 -23.50 -4.31
C THR A 283 -0.48 -22.25 -4.36
N MET A 284 -0.49 -21.60 -5.52
CA MET A 284 0.12 -20.29 -5.72
C MET A 284 -0.99 -19.35 -6.20
N SER A 285 -1.17 -18.21 -5.53
CA SER A 285 -2.01 -17.14 -6.06
C SER A 285 -1.19 -16.30 -7.02
N LEU A 286 -1.80 -15.90 -8.13
CA LEU A 286 -1.25 -14.99 -9.12
C LEU A 286 -2.33 -13.97 -9.46
N ASP A 287 -2.11 -12.72 -9.09
CA ASP A 287 -2.97 -11.58 -9.41
C ASP A 287 -2.23 -10.64 -10.35
N ILE A 288 -2.72 -10.48 -11.58
CA ILE A 288 -2.09 -9.64 -12.61
C ILE A 288 -2.98 -8.43 -12.85
N GLY A 289 -2.49 -7.27 -12.42
CA GLY A 289 -3.10 -5.97 -12.67
C GLY A 289 -2.58 -5.30 -13.94
N GLY A 290 -2.83 -3.98 -14.06
CA GLY A 290 -2.31 -3.17 -15.16
C GLY A 290 -0.82 -2.82 -15.04
N THR A 291 -0.23 -2.94 -13.85
CA THR A 291 1.12 -2.43 -13.55
C THR A 291 2.03 -3.50 -12.96
N SER A 292 1.46 -4.42 -12.19
CA SER A 292 2.20 -5.45 -11.45
C SER A 292 1.50 -6.80 -11.47
N ALA A 293 2.28 -7.84 -11.17
CA ALA A 293 1.84 -9.19 -10.91
C ALA A 293 2.25 -9.57 -9.49
N ASP A 294 1.27 -9.93 -8.67
CA ASP A 294 1.45 -10.26 -7.26
C ASP A 294 1.32 -11.77 -7.06
N VAL A 295 2.35 -12.37 -6.47
CA VAL A 295 2.47 -13.83 -6.28
C VAL A 295 2.58 -14.15 -4.80
N ALA A 296 1.83 -15.16 -4.35
CA ALA A 296 1.97 -15.70 -3.00
C ALA A 296 1.82 -17.22 -2.98
N PHE A 297 2.61 -17.86 -2.11
CA PHE A 297 2.52 -19.29 -1.87
C PHE A 297 1.55 -19.57 -0.71
N ILE A 298 0.75 -20.62 -0.89
CA ILE A 298 -0.26 -21.08 0.06
C ILE A 298 0.03 -22.56 0.33
N GLU A 299 0.21 -22.91 1.60
CA GLU A 299 0.49 -24.27 2.04
C GLU A 299 -0.49 -24.67 3.14
N ASN A 300 -1.06 -25.87 3.02
CA ASN A 300 -2.14 -26.39 3.85
C ASN A 300 -3.32 -25.41 3.96
N GLY A 301 -3.61 -24.71 2.86
CA GLY A 301 -4.66 -23.71 2.80
C GLY A 301 -4.39 -22.47 3.67
N MET A 302 -3.14 -22.21 4.05
CA MET A 302 -2.73 -21.04 4.82
C MET A 302 -1.71 -20.22 4.03
N PRO A 303 -1.79 -18.88 4.06
CA PRO A 303 -0.76 -18.03 3.46
C PRO A 303 0.56 -18.14 4.22
N GLN A 304 1.66 -17.86 3.53
CA GLN A 304 2.95 -17.63 4.18
C GLN A 304 3.03 -16.21 4.75
N TYR A 305 3.88 -16.01 5.75
CA TYR A 305 4.08 -14.73 6.42
C TYR A 305 5.55 -14.32 6.43
N GLY A 306 5.78 -13.02 6.28
CA GLY A 306 7.10 -12.40 6.21
C GLY A 306 7.25 -11.19 7.14
N LEU A 307 8.49 -10.71 7.22
CA LEU A 307 8.88 -9.47 7.88
C LEU A 307 9.86 -8.72 6.98
N GLY A 308 9.76 -7.39 6.96
CA GLY A 308 10.63 -6.56 6.13
C GLY A 308 10.13 -6.43 4.69
N GLU A 309 8.82 -6.59 4.47
CA GLU A 309 8.18 -6.28 3.19
C GLU A 309 8.36 -4.81 2.84
N MET A 310 8.41 -4.50 1.54
CA MET A 310 8.69 -3.15 1.06
C MET A 310 7.39 -2.36 0.83
N ILE A 311 7.36 -1.12 1.30
CA ILE A 311 6.35 -0.12 0.96
C ILE A 311 7.06 0.99 0.18
N GLY A 312 6.85 1.00 -1.13
CA GLY A 312 7.70 1.78 -2.03
C GLY A 312 9.15 1.34 -1.85
N GLU A 313 10.00 2.26 -1.42
CA GLU A 313 11.43 2.01 -1.23
C GLU A 313 11.82 1.69 0.22
N PHE A 314 10.86 1.62 1.16
CA PHE A 314 11.12 1.49 2.59
C PHE A 314 10.62 0.16 3.16
N PRO A 315 11.43 -0.55 3.96
CA PRO A 315 10.99 -1.79 4.60
C PRO A 315 10.09 -1.51 5.81
N ILE A 316 9.04 -2.34 5.99
CA ILE A 316 8.22 -2.37 7.19
C ILE A 316 8.35 -3.71 7.91
N TYR A 317 8.51 -3.68 9.24
CA TYR A 317 8.83 -4.87 10.04
C TYR A 317 7.65 -5.35 10.90
N ILE A 318 6.45 -5.33 10.33
CA ILE A 318 5.22 -5.87 10.93
C ILE A 318 4.88 -7.20 10.24
N PRO A 319 4.41 -8.24 10.96
CA PRO A 319 3.97 -9.50 10.37
C PRO A 319 2.97 -9.26 9.23
N THR A 320 3.36 -9.69 8.03
CA THR A 320 2.61 -9.42 6.80
C THR A 320 2.49 -10.72 6.01
N VAL A 321 1.39 -10.89 5.29
CA VAL A 321 1.24 -11.97 4.31
C VAL A 321 2.35 -11.81 3.26
N ALA A 322 3.14 -12.85 3.05
CA ALA A 322 4.27 -12.81 2.13
C ALA A 322 3.75 -12.78 0.68
N VAL A 323 3.92 -11.63 0.04
CA VAL A 323 3.54 -11.39 -1.36
C VAL A 323 4.74 -10.82 -2.08
N THR A 324 5.13 -11.46 -3.18
CA THR A 324 6.16 -10.95 -4.08
C THR A 324 5.48 -10.25 -5.25
N SER A 325 5.77 -8.97 -5.46
CA SER A 325 5.30 -8.21 -6.62
C SER A 325 6.39 -8.15 -7.69
N ILE A 326 6.00 -8.37 -8.95
CA ILE A 326 6.83 -8.23 -10.13
C ILE A 326 6.26 -7.08 -10.96
N GLY A 327 7.11 -6.20 -11.47
CA GLY A 327 6.73 -5.07 -12.34
C GLY A 327 6.30 -5.49 -13.75
N ALA A 328 5.38 -6.44 -13.84
CA ALA A 328 4.83 -6.99 -15.07
C ALA A 328 3.30 -7.03 -14.96
N GLY A 329 2.61 -6.31 -15.81
CA GLY A 329 1.15 -6.27 -15.85
C GLY A 329 0.64 -5.92 -17.24
N GLY A 330 -0.68 -5.77 -17.39
CA GLY A 330 -1.30 -5.50 -18.69
C GLY A 330 -0.79 -4.22 -19.37
N GLY A 331 -0.39 -3.22 -18.61
CA GLY A 331 0.15 -1.95 -19.11
C GLY A 331 1.67 -1.93 -19.26
N SER A 332 2.38 -3.03 -18.98
CA SER A 332 3.84 -3.09 -19.16
C SER A 332 4.20 -2.80 -20.61
N ILE A 333 5.10 -1.85 -20.79
CA ILE A 333 5.49 -1.35 -22.11
C ILE A 333 6.53 -2.29 -22.71
N ALA A 334 6.29 -2.67 -23.97
CA ALA A 334 7.29 -3.37 -24.75
C ALA A 334 8.22 -2.37 -25.44
N TRP A 335 9.51 -2.69 -25.46
CA TRP A 335 10.55 -1.87 -26.08
C TRP A 335 11.69 -2.75 -26.57
N VAL A 336 12.51 -2.19 -27.46
CA VAL A 336 13.69 -2.88 -28.00
C VAL A 336 14.91 -2.09 -27.55
N ASP A 337 15.86 -2.78 -26.93
CA ASP A 337 17.11 -2.18 -26.47
C ASP A 337 18.07 -1.84 -27.62
N ASP A 338 19.18 -1.17 -27.30
CA ASP A 338 20.19 -0.77 -28.28
C ASP A 338 20.87 -1.98 -28.97
N LEU A 339 20.70 -3.20 -28.44
CA LEU A 339 21.21 -4.44 -29.01
C LEU A 339 20.17 -5.19 -29.86
N GLY A 340 18.96 -4.64 -30.02
CA GLY A 340 17.89 -5.24 -30.81
C GLY A 340 17.11 -6.32 -30.06
N VAL A 341 17.24 -6.42 -28.74
CA VAL A 341 16.53 -7.41 -27.93
C VAL A 341 15.19 -6.84 -27.46
N LEU A 342 14.10 -7.57 -27.73
CA LEU A 342 12.78 -7.25 -27.22
C LEU A 342 12.73 -7.43 -25.70
N LYS A 343 12.17 -6.44 -25.01
CA LYS A 343 11.95 -6.39 -23.57
C LYS A 343 10.50 -5.98 -23.29
N VAL A 344 9.97 -6.41 -22.16
CA VAL A 344 8.66 -5.99 -21.63
C VAL A 344 8.86 -5.51 -20.20
N GLY A 345 8.36 -4.31 -19.90
CA GLY A 345 8.55 -3.68 -18.60
C GLY A 345 10.01 -3.26 -18.34
N PRO A 346 10.36 -2.88 -17.11
CA PRO A 346 9.46 -2.73 -15.96
C PRO A 346 8.57 -1.48 -16.05
N GLU A 347 8.79 -0.59 -17.03
CA GLU A 347 7.97 0.59 -17.23
C GLU A 347 6.53 0.20 -17.63
N SER A 348 5.53 0.90 -17.07
CA SER A 348 4.12 0.69 -17.36
C SER A 348 3.46 1.97 -17.86
N ALA A 349 2.49 1.83 -18.77
CA ALA A 349 1.66 2.92 -19.28
C ALA A 349 0.59 3.40 -18.26
N GLY A 350 0.40 2.68 -17.15
CA GLY A 350 -0.62 2.99 -16.15
C GLY A 350 -2.05 2.91 -16.70
N SER A 351 -2.97 3.70 -16.14
CA SER A 351 -4.35 3.82 -16.65
C SER A 351 -4.54 5.02 -17.58
N ILE A 352 -3.76 6.10 -17.39
CA ILE A 352 -3.73 7.31 -18.23
C ILE A 352 -2.25 7.69 -18.43
N PRO A 353 -1.73 7.74 -19.67
CA PRO A 353 -2.44 7.58 -20.94
C PRO A 353 -2.86 6.14 -21.26
N GLY A 354 -2.35 5.15 -20.51
CA GLY A 354 -2.76 3.74 -20.60
C GLY A 354 -2.28 3.02 -21.87
N PRO A 355 -2.64 1.72 -22.01
CA PRO A 355 -2.56 0.98 -23.27
C PRO A 355 -3.14 1.77 -24.45
N ALA A 356 -2.57 1.63 -25.63
CA ALA A 356 -3.01 2.36 -26.82
C ALA A 356 -4.48 2.05 -27.18
N CYS A 357 -4.89 0.79 -26.99
CA CYS A 357 -6.26 0.34 -27.17
C CYS A 357 -7.30 1.00 -26.27
N TYR A 358 -6.91 1.68 -25.18
CA TYR A 358 -7.86 2.39 -24.32
C TYR A 358 -8.31 3.74 -24.90
N GLY A 359 -7.61 4.24 -25.92
CA GLY A 359 -8.00 5.48 -26.59
C GLY A 359 -7.67 6.78 -25.83
N HIS A 360 -7.04 6.72 -24.65
CA HIS A 360 -6.72 7.88 -23.79
C HIS A 360 -5.41 8.60 -24.13
N GLY A 361 -4.88 8.41 -25.35
CA GLY A 361 -3.66 9.06 -25.83
C GLY A 361 -2.38 8.24 -25.67
N GLY A 362 -2.48 6.99 -25.20
CA GLY A 362 -1.37 6.04 -25.18
C GLY A 362 -0.92 5.68 -26.60
N THR A 363 0.39 5.65 -26.83
CA THR A 363 0.99 5.33 -28.15
C THR A 363 2.10 4.29 -28.09
N ARG A 364 2.58 3.96 -26.89
CA ARG A 364 3.61 2.93 -26.70
C ARG A 364 2.92 1.57 -26.58
N PRO A 365 3.44 0.51 -27.23
CA PRO A 365 2.84 -0.81 -27.19
C PRO A 365 2.95 -1.43 -25.81
N THR A 366 1.83 -2.01 -25.34
CA THR A 366 1.73 -2.68 -24.05
C THR A 366 1.28 -4.14 -24.19
N ILE A 367 1.37 -4.92 -23.11
CA ILE A 367 0.86 -6.31 -23.08
C ILE A 367 -0.63 -6.39 -23.41
N THR A 368 -1.44 -5.43 -22.95
CA THR A 368 -2.87 -5.36 -23.29
C THR A 368 -3.07 -5.14 -24.79
N ASP A 369 -2.24 -4.29 -25.43
CA ASP A 369 -2.30 -4.09 -26.88
C ASP A 369 -1.96 -5.39 -27.63
N ALA A 370 -0.94 -6.14 -27.18
CA ALA A 370 -0.62 -7.44 -27.76
C ALA A 370 -1.78 -8.45 -27.61
N PHE A 371 -2.44 -8.49 -26.44
CA PHE A 371 -3.62 -9.33 -26.25
C PHE A 371 -4.80 -8.94 -27.16
N VAL A 372 -4.97 -7.65 -27.45
CA VAL A 372 -5.97 -7.17 -28.43
C VAL A 372 -5.59 -7.62 -29.84
N VAL A 373 -4.33 -7.45 -30.26
CA VAL A 373 -3.83 -7.85 -31.59
C VAL A 373 -3.98 -9.37 -31.80
N LEU A 374 -3.67 -10.18 -30.79
CA LEU A 374 -3.81 -11.65 -30.84
C LEU A 374 -5.27 -12.11 -30.72
N GLY A 375 -6.20 -11.21 -30.42
CA GLY A 375 -7.62 -11.52 -30.28
C GLY A 375 -8.01 -12.16 -28.94
N PHE A 376 -7.13 -12.17 -27.93
CA PHE A 376 -7.45 -12.70 -26.59
C PHE A 376 -8.50 -11.87 -25.85
N ILE A 377 -8.51 -10.54 -26.05
CA ILE A 377 -9.44 -9.62 -25.38
C ILE A 377 -10.79 -9.50 -26.14
N GLY A 378 -10.92 -10.09 -27.33
CA GLY A 378 -12.12 -10.00 -28.15
C GLY A 378 -12.50 -8.55 -28.53
N GLY A 379 -13.64 -8.38 -29.20
CA GLY A 379 -14.23 -7.06 -29.49
C GLY A 379 -15.14 -6.54 -28.37
N SER A 380 -15.07 -7.12 -27.18
CA SER A 380 -15.90 -6.74 -26.03
C SER A 380 -15.27 -5.58 -25.27
N ASP A 381 -16.11 -4.64 -24.84
CA ASP A 381 -15.66 -3.52 -24.02
C ASP A 381 -15.13 -4.01 -22.66
N LEU A 382 -14.07 -3.37 -22.17
CA LEU A 382 -13.44 -3.71 -20.91
C LEU A 382 -14.06 -2.94 -19.74
N GLY A 383 -13.98 -3.53 -18.53
CA GLY A 383 -14.40 -2.87 -17.29
C GLY A 383 -15.89 -2.52 -17.26
N TYR A 384 -16.78 -3.47 -17.57
CA TYR A 384 -18.24 -3.27 -17.62
C TYR A 384 -18.68 -2.18 -18.62
N ASN A 385 -18.11 -2.18 -19.83
CA ASN A 385 -18.36 -1.18 -20.88
C ASN A 385 -17.85 0.23 -20.59
N THR A 386 -16.92 0.38 -19.64
CA THR A 386 -16.29 1.68 -19.35
C THR A 386 -15.20 2.02 -20.37
N ILE A 387 -14.55 1.01 -20.96
CA ILE A 387 -13.47 1.20 -21.94
C ILE A 387 -13.86 0.51 -23.25
N GLN A 388 -14.04 1.30 -24.29
CA GLN A 388 -14.20 0.79 -25.65
C GLN A 388 -12.83 0.47 -26.24
N VAL A 389 -12.62 -0.80 -26.57
CA VAL A 389 -11.33 -1.29 -27.06
C VAL A 389 -11.14 -0.89 -28.53
N ASP A 390 -10.08 -0.13 -28.80
CA ASP A 390 -9.69 0.27 -30.16
C ASP A 390 -8.57 -0.64 -30.68
N ALA A 391 -8.95 -1.64 -31.48
CA ALA A 391 -8.02 -2.62 -32.03
C ALA A 391 -7.06 -2.02 -33.07
N GLU A 392 -7.48 -0.99 -33.81
CA GLU A 392 -6.61 -0.33 -34.78
C GLU A 392 -5.45 0.38 -34.07
N ARG A 393 -5.73 1.07 -32.95
CA ARG A 393 -4.69 1.68 -32.12
C ARG A 393 -3.72 0.68 -31.54
N ALA A 394 -4.20 -0.48 -31.07
CA ALA A 394 -3.32 -1.56 -30.62
C ALA A 394 -2.37 -2.01 -31.74
N CYS A 395 -2.92 -2.27 -32.93
CA CYS A 395 -2.14 -2.66 -34.11
C CYS A 395 -1.08 -1.61 -34.45
N THR A 396 -1.45 -0.33 -34.51
CA THR A 396 -0.49 0.76 -34.81
C THR A 396 0.61 0.85 -33.75
N ALA A 397 0.27 0.70 -32.46
CA ALA A 397 1.27 0.73 -31.40
C ALA A 397 2.26 -0.45 -31.52
N VAL A 398 1.78 -1.66 -31.76
CA VAL A 398 2.64 -2.86 -31.94
C VAL A 398 3.46 -2.79 -33.24
N GLU A 399 2.92 -2.21 -34.30
CA GLU A 399 3.61 -2.01 -35.59
C GLU A 399 4.92 -1.20 -35.44
N SER A 400 4.95 -0.26 -34.47
CA SER A 400 6.14 0.52 -34.14
C SER A 400 7.34 -0.34 -33.69
N LEU A 401 7.09 -1.51 -33.09
CA LEU A 401 8.13 -2.48 -32.72
C LEU A 401 8.38 -3.51 -33.81
N SER A 402 7.31 -3.97 -34.48
CA SER A 402 7.39 -4.93 -35.59
C SER A 402 8.37 -4.48 -36.67
N THR A 403 8.35 -3.18 -37.02
CA THR A 403 9.28 -2.58 -37.98
C THR A 403 10.74 -2.70 -37.55
N ARG A 404 11.03 -2.56 -36.24
CA ARG A 404 12.39 -2.65 -35.69
C ARG A 404 12.88 -4.10 -35.58
N LEU A 405 11.98 -5.03 -35.28
CA LEU A 405 12.28 -6.45 -35.11
C LEU A 405 12.26 -7.24 -36.43
N ASN A 406 11.77 -6.63 -37.52
CA ASN A 406 11.55 -7.29 -38.80
C ASN A 406 10.65 -8.55 -38.67
N LEU A 407 9.61 -8.42 -37.85
CA LEU A 407 8.57 -9.43 -37.61
C LEU A 407 7.22 -8.88 -38.08
N SER A 408 6.22 -9.73 -38.30
CA SER A 408 4.86 -9.24 -38.50
C SER A 408 4.30 -8.64 -37.21
N VAL A 409 3.23 -7.85 -37.30
CA VAL A 409 2.54 -7.28 -36.12
C VAL A 409 2.06 -8.39 -35.17
N VAL A 410 1.54 -9.49 -35.74
CA VAL A 410 1.05 -10.64 -34.98
C VAL A 410 2.20 -11.39 -34.29
N ASP A 411 3.29 -11.69 -35.01
CA ASP A 411 4.46 -12.37 -34.43
C ASP A 411 5.12 -11.50 -33.35
N THR A 412 5.10 -10.18 -33.53
CA THR A 412 5.61 -9.23 -32.52
C THR A 412 4.75 -9.26 -31.26
N ALA A 413 3.42 -9.25 -31.41
CA ALA A 413 2.50 -9.38 -30.29
C ALA A 413 2.68 -10.72 -29.55
N GLU A 414 2.83 -11.82 -30.29
CA GLU A 414 3.11 -13.13 -29.70
C GLU A 414 4.45 -13.15 -28.94
N ALA A 415 5.50 -12.56 -29.50
CA ALA A 415 6.79 -12.43 -28.84
C ALA A 415 6.72 -11.59 -27.56
N MET A 416 5.94 -10.51 -27.55
CA MET A 416 5.68 -9.70 -26.34
C MET A 416 5.04 -10.55 -25.24
N VAL A 417 4.01 -11.35 -25.59
CA VAL A 417 3.31 -12.21 -24.62
C VAL A 417 4.20 -13.35 -24.12
N ASN A 418 5.05 -13.94 -24.97
CA ASN A 418 5.96 -15.02 -24.55
C ASN A 418 7.08 -14.55 -23.61
N ILE A 419 7.43 -13.25 -23.65
CA ILE A 419 8.46 -12.67 -22.77
C ILE A 419 7.88 -12.29 -21.41
N ALA A 420 6.62 -11.83 -21.38
CA ALA A 420 5.89 -11.49 -20.16
C ALA A 420 5.53 -12.74 -19.37
#